data_AF-A0ABC8UDL7-F1
#
_entry.id   AF-A0ABC8UDL7-F1
#
_cell.length_a   1.000
_cell.length_b   1.000
_cell.length_c   1.000
_cell.angle_alpha   90.00
_cell.angle_beta   90.00
_cell.angle_gamma   90.00
#
_symmetry.space_group_name_H-M   'P 1'
#
loop_
_entity.id
_entity.type
_entity.pdbx_description
1 polymer ?
#
loop_
_entity_poly.entity_id
_entity_poly.type
_entity_poly.pdbx_seq_one_letter_code
_entity_poly.pdbx_strand_id
1 'polypeptide(L)'
;MTTLVTSPPRMQLNVRFSPFLVSGQRLFSHGSLSLQTPHKAWRHSMFLKSKPVVKDGVLSFNGTNALTGIPDNVVMTPWSNSSLFLGATSAHSSSRQVFKLGLIQDARLLCLFRFKIWWMIPRVGNSASDIPIETQMLLLEAKEDSSSNDSKGSPSYVIFLPTLDGEFRSSLQGNSADELEVCIESGDPAVIASESLKAVFVNYGNNPFDLMKESMKIMEKHIGTFSVRESKQMPGMLDWFGWCTWDAFYTEVNPKGIKDGLKCLLEGGTPARFLIIDDGWQDTTNEFQNEGEPFVEGSQFGARLVSIEENSKFRKTGDEASSEAPSDLKEFISDIKSTFGLKYVYVWHALMGYWGGLHPNATGTEKYNPKLKFPVQSPGNLAHKRDISMDSMEKYGVGTIDPAKVSEFYDDLHRYLVSQEVDGVKVDVQNILETIAIGLGGRVSLTRHFQQALEKSIGTHFQDNSIICCMGQSTDSIYNSKRSAITRVSDDYYPGNPTTQTVHVAAVAYNSIFFGEVVVPDWDMFYV
;
A
#
# COMPACT_ATOMS: atom_id res chain seq x y z
N MET A 1 23.85 1.39 -38.18
CA MET A 1 24.10 2.82 -37.89
C MET A 1 23.57 3.09 -36.51
N THR A 2 24.47 3.40 -35.59
CA THR A 2 24.26 3.59 -34.16
C THR A 2 23.59 4.95 -33.91
N THR A 3 22.42 4.96 -33.26
CA THR A 3 21.77 6.19 -32.79
C THR A 3 21.88 6.27 -31.27
N LEU A 4 22.68 7.24 -30.83
CA LEU A 4 22.86 7.67 -29.45
C LEU A 4 21.59 8.37 -28.96
N VAL A 5 21.03 7.89 -27.84
CA VAL A 5 19.98 8.60 -27.09
C VAL A 5 20.66 9.56 -26.12
N THR A 6 20.42 10.86 -26.31
CA THR A 6 20.94 11.94 -25.48
C THR A 6 20.14 12.08 -24.18
N SER A 7 20.83 12.13 -23.06
CA SER A 7 20.26 12.35 -21.71
C SER A 7 19.80 13.81 -21.49
N PRO A 8 18.70 14.06 -20.75
CA PRO A 8 18.28 15.41 -20.38
C PRO A 8 19.08 15.98 -19.19
N PRO A 9 19.07 17.32 -18.97
CA PRO A 9 20.05 18.00 -18.12
C PRO A 9 19.84 17.77 -16.62
N ARG A 10 20.97 17.65 -15.90
CA ARG A 10 21.05 17.48 -14.44
C ARG A 10 20.44 18.66 -13.68
N MET A 11 19.49 18.37 -12.82
CA MET A 11 18.98 19.29 -11.80
C MET A 11 19.84 19.12 -10.53
N GLN A 12 20.59 20.15 -10.14
CA GLN A 12 21.41 20.16 -8.93
C GLN A 12 20.53 20.43 -7.71
N LEU A 13 20.36 19.44 -6.83
CA LEU A 13 19.85 19.62 -5.48
C LEU A 13 21.03 19.79 -4.53
N ASN A 14 21.26 21.02 -4.07
CA ASN A 14 22.21 21.33 -3.00
C ASN A 14 21.59 20.91 -1.66
N VAL A 15 21.91 19.71 -1.18
CA VAL A 15 21.64 19.30 0.21
C VAL A 15 22.97 18.91 0.84
N ARG A 16 23.43 19.73 1.79
CA ARG A 16 24.62 19.44 2.61
C ARG A 16 24.23 18.47 3.73
N PHE A 17 24.68 17.23 3.64
CA PHE A 17 24.71 16.30 4.78
C PHE A 17 26.16 16.12 5.25
N SER A 18 26.36 16.19 6.56
CA SER A 18 27.64 15.95 7.23
C SER A 18 27.86 14.44 7.42
N PRO A 19 29.06 13.88 7.16
CA PRO A 19 29.30 12.45 7.31
C PRO A 19 29.82 12.12 8.72
N PHE A 20 29.18 11.15 9.38
CA PHE A 20 29.81 10.43 10.50
C PHE A 20 30.45 9.15 9.96
N LEU A 21 31.79 9.09 10.04
CA LEU A 21 32.62 7.91 9.81
C LEU A 21 32.58 7.01 11.04
N VAL A 22 32.30 5.72 10.85
CA VAL A 22 32.65 4.68 11.83
C VAL A 22 33.51 3.64 11.13
N SER A 23 34.72 3.47 11.66
CA SER A 23 35.76 2.56 11.20
C SER A 23 35.39 1.10 11.44
N GLY A 24 35.65 0.26 10.45
CA GLY A 24 35.45 -1.19 10.55
C GLY A 24 36.51 -1.91 11.38
N GLN A 25 36.12 -3.07 11.90
CA GLN A 25 37.02 -4.18 12.18
C GLN A 25 36.33 -5.49 11.78
N ARG A 26 36.99 -6.26 10.92
CA ARG A 26 36.69 -7.66 10.61
C ARG A 26 37.23 -8.54 11.73
N LEU A 27 36.50 -9.60 12.09
CA LEU A 27 37.07 -10.84 12.64
C LEU A 27 36.15 -12.01 12.25
N PHE A 28 36.69 -12.96 11.50
CA PHE A 28 36.12 -14.29 11.28
C PHE A 28 36.58 -15.22 12.41
N SER A 29 35.68 -16.08 12.90
CA SER A 29 36.08 -17.41 13.38
C SER A 29 34.90 -18.38 13.37
N HIS A 30 35.11 -19.53 12.72
CA HIS A 30 34.24 -20.70 12.76
C HIS A 30 34.04 -21.24 14.18
N GLY A 31 32.81 -21.60 14.53
CA GLY A 31 32.49 -22.36 15.73
C GLY A 31 31.07 -22.91 15.66
N SER A 32 30.93 -24.21 15.39
CA SER A 32 29.69 -24.96 15.51
C SER A 32 29.29 -25.07 16.99
N LEU A 33 28.12 -24.54 17.36
CA LEU A 33 27.51 -24.80 18.67
C LEU A 33 26.00 -24.95 18.52
N SER A 34 25.56 -26.19 18.78
CA SER A 34 24.18 -26.57 19.07
C SER A 34 23.65 -25.72 20.22
N LEU A 35 22.53 -25.03 20.00
CA LEU A 35 21.78 -24.33 21.05
C LEU A 35 20.33 -24.79 20.99
N GLN A 36 19.99 -25.69 21.92
CA GLN A 36 18.62 -25.94 22.36
C GLN A 36 17.99 -24.61 22.78
N THR A 37 16.88 -24.24 22.15
CA THR A 37 16.09 -23.07 22.52
C THR A 37 15.26 -23.38 23.76
N PRO A 38 15.44 -22.68 24.89
CA PRO A 38 14.41 -22.67 25.92
C PRO A 38 13.36 -21.65 25.49
N HIS A 39 12.10 -22.07 25.49
CA HIS A 39 10.93 -21.18 25.40
C HIS A 39 11.02 -20.09 26.47
N LYS A 40 11.57 -18.92 26.11
CA LYS A 40 11.46 -17.71 26.93
C LYS A 40 10.06 -17.15 26.70
N ALA A 41 9.18 -17.37 27.67
CA ALA A 41 7.96 -16.60 27.84
C ALA A 41 8.31 -15.10 27.82
N TRP A 42 7.85 -14.40 26.79
CA TRP A 42 8.00 -12.95 26.63
C TRP A 42 7.20 -12.28 27.76
N ARG A 43 7.89 -11.84 28.81
CA ARG A 43 7.30 -11.16 29.96
C ARG A 43 7.43 -9.65 29.77
N HIS A 44 6.26 -9.00 29.92
CA HIS A 44 6.00 -7.61 30.32
C HIS A 44 5.67 -6.66 29.16
N SER A 45 4.37 -6.60 28.88
CA SER A 45 3.67 -5.40 28.45
C SER A 45 4.19 -4.18 29.24
N MET A 46 4.97 -3.33 28.56
CA MET A 46 5.53 -2.08 29.10
C MET A 46 4.59 -0.91 28.77
N PHE A 47 3.35 -0.94 29.26
CA PHE A 47 2.54 0.27 29.25
C PHE A 47 2.82 1.06 30.52
N LEU A 48 3.14 2.35 30.34
CA LEU A 48 2.90 3.32 31.39
C LEU A 48 1.38 3.48 31.51
N LYS A 49 0.82 3.11 32.67
CA LYS A 49 -0.59 3.39 32.98
C LYS A 49 -0.72 4.90 33.25
N SER A 50 -0.85 5.71 32.21
CA SER A 50 -0.97 7.16 32.31
C SER A 50 -2.25 7.63 31.63
N LYS A 51 -3.31 7.81 32.44
CA LYS A 51 -4.61 8.25 31.92
C LYS A 51 -4.43 9.56 31.15
N PRO A 52 -5.01 9.70 29.95
CA PRO A 52 -5.04 10.98 29.27
C PRO A 52 -5.73 12.00 30.16
N VAL A 53 -5.09 13.15 30.36
CA VAL A 53 -5.64 14.28 31.12
C VAL A 53 -5.90 15.42 30.16
N VAL A 54 -7.14 15.92 30.20
CA VAL A 54 -7.53 17.13 29.50
C VAL A 54 -7.77 18.21 30.54
N LYS A 55 -6.99 19.29 30.48
CA LYS A 55 -7.13 20.42 31.38
C LYS A 55 -6.78 21.70 30.63
N ASP A 56 -7.62 22.72 30.74
CA ASP A 56 -7.40 24.05 30.16
C ASP A 56 -7.01 24.03 28.66
N GLY A 57 -7.68 23.18 27.87
CA GLY A 57 -7.41 23.03 26.43
C GLY A 57 -6.10 22.30 26.08
N VAL A 58 -5.53 21.56 27.03
CA VAL A 58 -4.30 20.78 26.87
C VAL A 58 -4.58 19.29 27.06
N LEU A 59 -4.18 18.49 26.07
CA LEU A 59 -4.10 17.04 26.19
C LEU A 59 -2.70 16.65 26.64
N SER A 60 -2.60 15.97 27.77
CA SER A 60 -1.34 15.47 28.31
C SER A 60 -1.40 13.99 28.69
N PHE A 61 -0.25 13.33 28.58
CA PHE A 61 0.00 11.96 29.03
C PHE A 61 1.16 11.98 30.02
N ASN A 62 0.92 11.55 31.25
CA ASN A 62 1.93 11.51 32.31
C ASN A 62 2.64 12.87 32.55
N GLY A 63 1.91 13.99 32.43
CA GLY A 63 2.47 15.34 32.56
C GLY A 63 3.10 15.89 31.27
N THR A 64 3.31 15.08 30.24
CA THR A 64 3.78 15.56 28.93
C THR A 64 2.62 16.02 28.06
N ASN A 65 2.69 17.25 27.56
CA ASN A 65 1.72 17.80 26.62
C ASN A 65 1.88 17.17 25.23
N ALA A 66 0.78 16.66 24.67
CA ALA A 66 0.70 16.14 23.30
C ALA A 66 0.05 17.13 22.35
N LEU A 67 -0.97 17.86 22.81
CA LEU A 67 -1.66 18.94 22.09
C LEU A 67 -2.03 20.05 23.06
N THR A 68 -1.86 21.30 22.64
CA THR A 68 -2.28 22.49 23.38
C THR A 68 -3.25 23.34 22.56
N GLY A 69 -4.06 24.19 23.18
CA GLY A 69 -4.99 25.06 22.46
C GLY A 69 -6.05 24.28 21.67
N ILE A 70 -6.53 23.17 22.25
CA ILE A 70 -7.57 22.32 21.69
C ILE A 70 -8.87 23.13 21.59
N PRO A 71 -9.47 23.29 20.40
CA PRO A 71 -10.74 24.00 20.23
C PRO A 71 -11.94 23.32 20.92
N ASP A 72 -12.96 24.11 21.28
CA ASP A 72 -14.16 23.63 21.98
C ASP A 72 -14.98 22.58 21.20
N ASN A 73 -14.88 22.57 19.87
CA ASN A 73 -15.60 21.62 19.02
C ASN A 73 -14.88 20.28 18.85
N VAL A 74 -13.68 20.11 19.42
CA VAL A 74 -12.96 18.84 19.45
C VAL A 74 -13.54 17.94 20.54
N VAL A 75 -13.88 16.71 20.16
CA VAL A 75 -14.43 15.70 21.06
C VAL A 75 -13.36 14.69 21.39
N MET A 76 -13.23 14.36 22.67
CA MET A 76 -12.23 13.41 23.16
C MET A 76 -12.92 12.28 23.89
N THR A 77 -12.76 11.06 23.37
CA THR A 77 -13.40 9.86 23.91
C THR A 77 -12.34 8.90 24.46
N PRO A 78 -12.12 8.83 25.79
CA PRO A 78 -11.18 7.88 26.37
C PRO A 78 -11.53 6.44 26.00
N TRP A 79 -10.52 5.66 25.61
CA TRP A 79 -10.68 4.24 25.29
C TRP A 79 -10.04 3.34 26.36
N SER A 80 -8.86 3.74 26.85
CA SER A 80 -8.14 3.01 27.88
C SER A 80 -7.39 3.96 28.80
N ASN A 81 -6.58 3.39 29.71
CA ASN A 81 -5.71 4.19 30.57
C ASN A 81 -4.52 4.81 29.84
N SER A 82 -4.32 4.59 28.54
CA SER A 82 -3.23 5.20 27.76
C SER A 82 -3.69 5.73 26.40
N SER A 83 -4.98 5.56 26.06
CA SER A 83 -5.48 5.83 24.72
C SER A 83 -6.86 6.48 24.70
N LEU A 84 -7.13 7.22 23.64
CA LEU A 84 -8.39 7.91 23.38
C LEU A 84 -8.64 8.05 21.87
N PHE A 85 -9.84 8.45 21.51
CA PHE A 85 -10.16 8.96 20.18
C PHE A 85 -10.34 10.48 20.23
N LEU A 86 -9.74 11.17 19.25
CA LEU A 86 -10.04 12.55 18.92
C LEU A 86 -11.03 12.57 17.76
N GLY A 87 -12.00 13.46 17.87
CA GLY A 87 -12.97 13.77 16.83
C GLY A 87 -13.30 15.26 16.85
N ALA A 88 -14.19 15.67 15.96
CA ALA A 88 -14.66 17.05 15.92
C ALA A 88 -16.10 17.13 15.40
N THR A 89 -16.76 18.24 15.74
CA THR A 89 -18.12 18.56 15.33
C THR A 89 -18.17 19.89 14.56
N SER A 90 -19.18 20.03 13.72
CA SER A 90 -19.43 21.19 12.86
C SER A 90 -20.91 21.52 12.85
N ALA A 91 -21.25 22.80 12.65
CA ALA A 91 -22.63 23.23 12.44
C ALA A 91 -23.16 22.86 11.05
N HIS A 92 -22.28 22.46 10.12
CA HIS A 92 -22.62 22.15 8.74
C HIS A 92 -22.17 20.73 8.38
N SER A 93 -22.97 20.06 7.56
CA SER A 93 -22.62 18.77 6.98
C SER A 93 -21.88 18.95 5.66
N SER A 94 -20.85 18.15 5.44
CA SER A 94 -20.08 18.12 4.20
C SER A 94 -19.50 16.72 3.97
N SER A 95 -19.20 16.39 2.72
CA SER A 95 -18.47 15.17 2.34
C SER A 95 -16.96 15.29 2.58
N ARG A 96 -16.48 16.51 2.82
CA ARG A 96 -15.10 16.80 3.21
C ARG A 96 -15.03 17.96 4.19
N GLN A 97 -14.35 17.77 5.32
CA GLN A 97 -14.13 18.81 6.34
C GLN A 97 -12.71 18.74 6.87
N VAL A 98 -12.15 19.90 7.23
CA VAL A 98 -10.85 20.00 7.90
C VAL A 98 -11.09 20.66 9.25
N PHE A 99 -10.69 19.98 10.33
CA PHE A 99 -10.84 20.44 11.71
C PHE A 99 -9.49 20.68 12.34
N LYS A 100 -9.34 21.82 13.02
CA LYS A 100 -8.21 22.05 13.91
C LYS A 100 -8.34 21.17 15.16
N LEU A 101 -7.28 20.45 15.50
CA LEU A 101 -7.20 19.61 16.70
C LEU A 101 -6.44 20.28 17.84
N GLY A 102 -5.48 21.15 17.54
CA GLY A 102 -4.65 21.83 18.53
C GLY A 102 -3.30 22.23 17.94
N LEU A 103 -2.38 22.65 18.80
CA LEU A 103 -1.02 23.06 18.45
C LEU A 103 -0.03 21.96 18.79
N ILE A 104 0.96 21.78 17.92
CA ILE A 104 2.18 20.99 18.19
C ILE A 104 3.38 21.90 17.91
N GLN A 105 4.11 22.25 18.96
CA GLN A 105 5.28 23.13 18.87
C GLN A 105 6.46 22.52 19.62
N ASP A 106 7.66 22.71 19.08
CA ASP A 106 8.91 22.21 19.63
C ASP A 106 8.88 20.70 19.96
N ALA A 107 8.23 19.87 19.17
CA ALA A 107 8.11 18.43 19.39
C ALA A 107 8.74 17.66 18.22
N ARG A 108 9.73 16.81 18.52
CA ARG A 108 10.31 15.93 17.50
C ARG A 108 9.24 14.97 17.00
N LEU A 109 9.06 14.94 15.69
CA LEU A 109 8.03 14.13 15.06
C LEU A 109 8.55 13.28 13.90
N LEU A 110 7.85 12.18 13.67
CA LEU A 110 7.93 11.33 12.49
C LEU A 110 6.51 11.18 11.93
N CYS A 111 6.33 11.55 10.66
CA CYS A 111 5.12 11.34 9.90
C CYS A 111 5.34 10.28 8.84
N LEU A 112 4.33 9.46 8.56
CA LEU A 112 4.20 8.74 7.31
C LEU A 112 3.03 9.34 6.53
N PHE A 113 3.31 9.89 5.35
CA PHE A 113 2.31 10.59 4.56
C PHE A 113 2.32 10.09 3.12
N ARG A 114 1.17 10.17 2.45
CA ARG A 114 1.06 9.86 1.02
C ARG A 114 1.59 11.03 0.20
N PHE A 115 2.70 10.82 -0.50
CA PHE A 115 3.28 11.84 -1.40
C PHE A 115 2.80 11.70 -2.86
N LYS A 116 2.20 10.55 -3.17
CA LYS A 116 1.45 10.22 -4.39
C LYS A 116 0.19 9.45 -3.97
N ILE A 117 -0.78 9.32 -4.86
CA ILE A 117 -2.01 8.56 -4.58
C ILE A 117 -1.74 7.10 -4.16
N TRP A 118 -0.69 6.47 -4.71
CA TRP A 118 -0.35 5.07 -4.46
C TRP A 118 0.52 4.86 -3.22
N TRP A 119 1.36 5.85 -2.87
CA TRP A 119 2.61 5.62 -2.12
C TRP A 119 2.85 6.63 -0.99
N MET A 120 3.46 6.13 0.08
CA MET A 120 3.85 6.87 1.27
C MET A 120 5.36 6.97 1.43
N ILE A 121 5.81 8.03 2.08
CA ILE A 121 7.20 8.22 2.53
C ILE A 121 7.24 8.83 3.93
N PRO A 122 8.37 8.69 4.66
CA PRO A 122 8.54 9.37 5.94
C PRO A 122 8.85 10.86 5.77
N ARG A 123 8.46 11.64 6.78
CA ARG A 123 8.99 12.98 7.05
C ARG A 123 9.28 13.14 8.53
N VAL A 124 10.35 13.85 8.86
CA VAL A 124 10.67 14.25 10.24
C VAL A 124 10.57 15.77 10.38
N GLY A 125 10.29 16.25 11.59
CA GLY A 125 10.09 17.67 11.85
C GLY A 125 10.11 18.01 13.33
N ASN A 126 9.76 19.26 13.66
CA ASN A 126 9.74 19.76 15.04
C ASN A 126 8.43 20.50 15.43
N SER A 127 7.48 20.68 14.53
CA SER A 127 6.19 21.31 14.83
C SER A 127 5.11 20.89 13.84
N ALA A 128 3.84 21.23 14.10
CA ALA A 128 2.77 20.81 13.22
C ALA A 128 2.95 21.28 11.78
N SER A 129 3.56 22.46 11.53
CA SER A 129 3.80 22.96 10.17
C SER A 129 4.72 22.04 9.32
N ASP A 130 5.46 21.12 9.95
CA ASP A 130 6.22 20.09 9.25
C ASP A 130 5.37 18.88 8.80
N ILE A 131 4.13 18.74 9.29
CA ILE A 131 3.25 17.61 9.01
C ILE A 131 2.61 17.78 7.64
N PRO A 132 2.96 16.95 6.63
CA PRO A 132 2.39 17.10 5.30
C PRO A 132 0.91 16.76 5.27
N ILE A 133 0.19 17.34 4.30
CA ILE A 133 -1.15 16.89 3.91
C ILE A 133 -1.12 15.38 3.62
N GLU A 134 -2.21 14.66 3.90
CA GLU A 134 -2.29 13.20 3.72
C GLU A 134 -1.35 12.37 4.64
N THR A 135 -1.07 12.86 5.85
CA THR A 135 -0.37 12.08 6.88
C THR A 135 -1.30 11.00 7.45
N GLN A 136 -0.86 9.74 7.42
CA GLN A 136 -1.62 8.57 7.89
C GLN A 136 -1.07 7.95 9.19
N MET A 137 0.10 8.40 9.64
CA MET A 137 0.68 8.08 10.93
C MET A 137 1.49 9.29 11.38
N LEU A 138 1.28 9.73 12.61
CA LEU A 138 2.12 10.72 13.28
C LEU A 138 2.62 10.13 14.61
N LEU A 139 3.93 10.18 14.82
CA LEU A 139 4.59 9.77 16.05
C LEU A 139 5.33 10.98 16.62
N LEU A 140 4.99 11.36 17.85
CA LEU A 140 5.65 12.43 18.59
C LEU A 140 6.53 11.84 19.68
N GLU A 141 7.74 12.39 19.84
CA GLU A 141 8.55 12.19 21.04
C GLU A 141 7.97 13.09 22.15
N ALA A 142 7.51 12.47 23.23
CA ALA A 142 6.98 13.15 24.39
C ALA A 142 8.14 13.82 25.18
N LYS A 143 8.10 15.14 25.31
CA LYS A 143 9.02 15.89 26.18
C LYS A 143 8.71 15.63 27.66
N GLU A 144 9.68 15.12 28.41
CA GLU A 144 9.58 15.10 29.87
C GLU A 144 9.74 16.53 30.42
N ASP A 145 8.91 16.89 31.40
CA ASP A 145 9.06 18.15 32.12
C ASP A 145 10.38 18.14 32.88
N SER A 146 11.28 19.06 32.49
CA SER A 146 12.59 19.30 33.11
C SER A 146 12.58 19.69 34.61
N SER A 147 11.40 19.67 35.25
CA SER A 147 11.21 19.96 36.68
C SER A 147 11.44 18.75 37.59
N SER A 148 11.58 17.54 37.03
CA SER A 148 11.96 16.35 37.80
C SER A 148 13.46 16.06 37.65
N ASN A 149 14.23 16.30 38.72
CA ASN A 149 15.67 15.99 38.80
C ASN A 149 16.00 14.48 38.81
N ASP A 150 15.00 13.63 38.63
CA ASP A 150 15.10 12.18 38.53
C ASP A 150 14.48 11.73 37.21
N SER A 151 15.28 11.58 36.15
CA SER A 151 15.55 10.25 35.59
C SER A 151 16.31 10.33 34.26
N LYS A 152 17.28 9.44 34.11
CA LYS A 152 17.73 8.90 32.82
C LYS A 152 16.61 7.99 32.26
N GLY A 153 15.42 8.54 32.05
CA GLY A 153 14.25 7.83 31.55
C GLY A 153 14.40 7.49 30.06
N SER A 154 13.82 6.37 29.63
CA SER A 154 13.62 6.11 28.20
C SER A 154 12.63 7.12 27.63
N PRO A 155 12.85 7.69 26.43
CA PRO A 155 11.90 8.61 25.82
C PRO A 155 10.51 7.97 25.73
N SER A 156 9.48 8.79 25.96
CA SER A 156 8.09 8.39 25.75
C SER A 156 7.59 8.91 24.40
N TYR A 157 6.51 8.33 23.92
CA TYR A 157 5.98 8.56 22.58
C TYR A 157 4.46 8.67 22.62
N VAL A 158 3.92 9.56 21.79
CA VAL A 158 2.49 9.66 21.50
C VAL A 158 2.29 9.35 20.03
N ILE A 159 1.45 8.37 19.72
CA ILE A 159 1.08 8.05 18.34
C ILE A 159 -0.32 8.58 18.04
N PHE A 160 -0.50 9.13 16.85
CA PHE A 160 -1.77 9.55 16.27
C PHE A 160 -1.98 8.76 14.98
N LEU A 161 -3.05 7.97 14.96
CA LEU A 161 -3.46 7.15 13.83
C LEU A 161 -4.82 7.63 13.34
N PRO A 162 -4.90 8.34 12.22
CA PRO A 162 -6.16 8.59 11.53
C PRO A 162 -6.89 7.28 11.25
N THR A 163 -8.21 7.32 11.37
CA THR A 163 -9.06 6.13 11.34
C THR A 163 -10.15 6.24 10.27
N LEU A 164 -10.95 5.18 10.14
CA LEU A 164 -12.23 5.20 9.45
C LEU A 164 -13.35 5.41 10.48
N ASP A 165 -14.19 6.41 10.25
CA ASP A 165 -15.38 6.69 11.07
C ASP A 165 -16.62 6.61 10.19
N GLY A 166 -17.27 5.44 10.21
CA GLY A 166 -18.33 5.09 9.27
C GLY A 166 -17.81 5.05 7.83
N GLU A 167 -18.31 5.98 7.01
CA GLU A 167 -17.96 6.11 5.59
C GLU A 167 -16.91 7.20 5.29
N PHE A 168 -16.33 7.77 6.34
CA PHE A 168 -15.31 8.80 6.25
C PHE A 168 -13.93 8.24 6.60
N ARG A 169 -12.94 8.58 5.78
CA ARG A 169 -11.53 8.33 6.07
C ARG A 169 -10.89 9.62 6.56
N SER A 170 -10.03 9.50 7.56
CA SER A 170 -9.30 10.62 8.13
C SER A 170 -7.84 10.67 7.66
N SER A 171 -7.27 11.85 7.52
CA SER A 171 -5.83 12.12 7.41
C SER A 171 -5.42 13.34 8.24
N LEU A 172 -4.16 13.40 8.64
CA LEU A 172 -3.59 14.56 9.33
C LEU A 172 -2.89 15.50 8.35
N GLN A 173 -2.83 16.76 8.74
CA GLN A 173 -2.02 17.78 8.10
C GLN A 173 -1.65 18.86 9.11
N GLY A 174 -0.60 19.61 8.82
CA GLY A 174 -0.25 20.82 9.53
C GLY A 174 -0.51 22.07 8.72
N ASN A 175 -0.62 23.21 9.41
CA ASN A 175 -0.68 24.52 8.76
C ASN A 175 0.45 25.46 9.24
N SER A 176 0.53 26.64 8.64
CA SER A 176 1.59 27.62 8.93
C SER A 176 1.56 28.22 10.34
N ALA A 177 0.50 27.97 11.11
CA ALA A 177 0.35 28.42 12.50
C ALA A 177 0.69 27.31 13.52
N ASP A 178 1.37 26.25 13.09
CA ASP A 178 1.68 25.05 13.88
C ASP A 178 0.43 24.37 14.45
N GLU A 179 -0.70 24.50 13.76
CA GLU A 179 -1.91 23.80 14.12
C GLU A 179 -1.93 22.42 13.43
N LEU A 180 -2.15 21.38 14.23
CA LEU A 180 -2.51 20.06 13.73
C LEU A 180 -3.97 20.09 13.31
N GLU A 181 -4.23 19.63 12.10
CA GLU A 181 -5.55 19.51 11.52
C GLU A 181 -5.85 18.04 11.16
N VAL A 182 -7.12 17.65 11.23
CA VAL A 182 -7.62 16.40 10.67
C VAL A 182 -8.56 16.71 9.51
N CYS A 183 -8.27 16.14 8.35
CA CYS A 183 -9.17 16.10 7.21
C CYS A 183 -10.00 14.83 7.28
N ILE A 184 -11.33 14.95 7.26
CA ILE A 184 -12.24 13.82 7.06
C ILE A 184 -12.87 13.91 5.68
N GLU A 185 -12.90 12.82 4.94
CA GLU A 185 -13.51 12.78 3.62
C GLU A 185 -14.17 11.44 3.27
N SER A 186 -15.37 11.50 2.70
CA SER A 186 -16.11 10.33 2.20
C SER A 186 -15.79 10.01 0.74
N GLY A 187 -15.30 10.99 -0.03
CA GLY A 187 -15.09 10.83 -1.48
C GLY A 187 -16.38 10.79 -2.31
N ASP A 188 -17.54 11.06 -1.70
CA ASP A 188 -18.84 11.13 -2.38
C ASP A 188 -19.63 12.36 -1.87
N PRO A 189 -19.95 13.35 -2.73
CA PRO A 189 -20.73 14.53 -2.34
C PRO A 189 -22.09 14.23 -1.69
N ALA A 190 -22.67 13.05 -1.94
CA ALA A 190 -23.93 12.64 -1.32
C ALA A 190 -23.76 12.08 0.11
N VAL A 191 -22.55 11.64 0.46
CA VAL A 191 -22.23 11.09 1.79
C VAL A 191 -21.64 12.20 2.64
N ILE A 192 -22.49 12.84 3.43
CA ILE A 192 -22.15 14.01 4.25
C ILE A 192 -22.28 13.71 5.74
N ALA A 193 -21.42 14.32 6.55
CA ALA A 193 -21.52 14.28 8.00
C ALA A 193 -21.19 15.67 8.56
N SER A 194 -21.76 16.00 9.72
CA SER A 194 -21.43 17.19 10.50
C SER A 194 -20.46 16.90 11.64
N GLU A 195 -20.12 15.63 11.86
CA GLU A 195 -19.21 15.19 12.91
C GLU A 195 -18.42 13.96 12.49
N SER A 196 -17.25 13.81 13.09
CA SER A 196 -16.52 12.54 13.15
C SER A 196 -15.93 12.44 14.53
N LEU A 197 -16.45 11.52 15.35
CA LEU A 197 -16.11 11.39 16.77
C LEU A 197 -14.89 10.51 17.01
N LYS A 198 -14.48 9.73 16.00
CA LYS A 198 -13.40 8.77 16.08
C LYS A 198 -12.28 9.01 15.08
N ALA A 199 -12.21 10.20 14.49
CA ALA A 199 -11.32 10.55 13.39
C ALA A 199 -9.84 10.16 13.61
N VAL A 200 -9.32 10.30 14.83
CA VAL A 200 -7.91 9.98 15.14
C VAL A 200 -7.82 9.18 16.44
N PHE A 201 -7.20 8.00 16.38
CA PHE A 201 -6.82 7.24 17.56
C PHE A 201 -5.49 7.75 18.11
N VAL A 202 -5.43 7.99 19.42
CA VAL A 202 -4.23 8.47 20.10
C VAL A 202 -3.84 7.48 21.19
N ASN A 203 -2.55 7.14 21.27
CA ASN A 203 -2.03 6.24 22.30
C ASN A 203 -0.64 6.69 22.77
N TYR A 204 -0.27 6.31 23.99
CA TYR A 204 0.98 6.69 24.64
C TYR A 204 1.77 5.47 25.13
N GLY A 205 3.10 5.50 24.98
CA GLY A 205 3.99 4.43 25.42
C GLY A 205 5.46 4.85 25.40
N ASN A 206 6.37 3.97 25.86
CA ASN A 206 7.81 4.24 25.97
C ASN A 206 8.68 3.53 24.91
N ASN A 207 8.05 2.78 24.01
CA ASN A 207 8.69 2.12 22.89
C ASN A 207 7.79 2.30 21.65
N PRO A 208 8.28 2.89 20.54
CA PRO A 208 7.43 3.23 19.40
C PRO A 208 6.94 1.99 18.63
N PHE A 209 7.70 0.88 18.65
CA PHE A 209 7.32 -0.36 17.97
C PHE A 209 6.24 -1.12 18.76
N ASP A 210 6.44 -1.27 20.07
CA ASP A 210 5.42 -1.88 20.93
C ASP A 210 4.14 -1.01 20.95
N LEU A 211 4.30 0.32 20.97
CA LEU A 211 3.19 1.26 20.91
C LEU A 211 2.38 1.09 19.63
N MET A 212 3.03 0.98 18.46
CA MET A 212 2.35 0.77 17.19
C MET A 212 1.62 -0.59 17.17
N LYS A 213 2.31 -1.68 17.52
CA LYS A 213 1.74 -3.03 17.58
C LYS A 213 0.46 -3.11 18.42
N GLU A 214 0.50 -2.54 19.62
CA GLU A 214 -0.63 -2.58 20.54
C GLU A 214 -1.75 -1.62 20.11
N SER A 215 -1.40 -0.47 19.52
CA SER A 215 -2.38 0.41 18.89
C SER A 215 -3.14 -0.30 17.78
N MET A 216 -2.45 -1.07 16.94
CA MET A 216 -3.08 -1.83 15.86
C MET A 216 -4.00 -2.96 16.36
N LYS A 217 -3.65 -3.62 17.47
CA LYS A 217 -4.56 -4.59 18.13
C LYS A 217 -5.82 -3.95 18.72
N ILE A 218 -5.70 -2.72 19.23
CA ILE A 218 -6.86 -1.94 19.70
C ILE A 218 -7.73 -1.56 18.50
N MET A 219 -7.11 -1.05 17.44
CA MET A 219 -7.78 -0.65 16.21
C MET A 219 -8.47 -1.83 15.51
N GLU A 220 -7.88 -3.03 15.52
CA GLU A 220 -8.50 -4.24 14.98
C GLU A 220 -9.85 -4.53 15.67
N LYS A 221 -9.89 -4.44 17.01
CA LYS A 221 -11.13 -4.64 17.79
C LYS A 221 -12.15 -3.53 17.56
N HIS A 222 -11.68 -2.31 17.32
CA HIS A 222 -12.53 -1.15 17.14
C HIS A 222 -13.16 -1.07 15.75
N ILE A 223 -12.34 -1.20 14.70
CA ILE A 223 -12.76 -1.09 13.30
C ILE A 223 -13.41 -2.41 12.83
N GLY A 224 -12.83 -3.56 13.19
CA GLY A 224 -13.37 -4.88 12.86
C GLY A 224 -13.15 -5.38 11.42
N THR A 225 -12.81 -4.51 10.47
CA THR A 225 -12.69 -4.85 9.04
C THR A 225 -11.29 -5.25 8.57
N PHE A 226 -10.27 -5.14 9.41
CA PHE A 226 -8.94 -5.69 9.13
C PHE A 226 -8.52 -6.67 10.23
N SER A 227 -7.39 -7.35 10.02
CA SER A 227 -6.75 -8.17 11.06
C SER A 227 -5.27 -7.82 11.17
N VAL A 228 -4.68 -7.93 12.37
CA VAL A 228 -3.23 -7.77 12.53
C VAL A 228 -2.47 -8.89 11.84
N ARG A 229 -1.23 -8.64 11.40
CA ARG A 229 -0.40 -9.61 10.65
C ARG A 229 -0.29 -10.96 11.37
N GLU A 230 -0.14 -10.92 12.70
CA GLU A 230 0.07 -12.11 13.54
C GLU A 230 -1.12 -13.09 13.54
N SER A 231 -2.32 -12.65 13.14
CA SER A 231 -3.51 -13.50 13.05
C SER A 231 -3.80 -13.97 11.62
N LYS A 232 -3.04 -13.51 10.62
CA LYS A 232 -3.21 -13.89 9.21
C LYS A 232 -2.42 -15.15 8.87
N GLN A 233 -2.97 -15.95 7.97
CA GLN A 233 -2.25 -17.06 7.35
C GLN A 233 -1.13 -16.48 6.46
N MET A 234 0.12 -16.82 6.77
CA MET A 234 1.26 -16.47 5.94
C MET A 234 1.35 -17.45 4.77
N PRO A 235 1.45 -16.97 3.51
CA PRO A 235 1.54 -17.86 2.37
C PRO A 235 2.93 -18.51 2.28
N GLY A 236 2.96 -19.79 1.92
CA GLY A 236 4.18 -20.59 1.83
C GLY A 236 5.15 -20.14 0.73
N MET A 237 4.74 -19.24 -0.17
CA MET A 237 5.65 -18.64 -1.15
C MET A 237 6.73 -17.76 -0.50
N LEU A 238 6.49 -17.24 0.71
CA LEU A 238 7.46 -16.41 1.46
C LEU A 238 8.78 -17.13 1.78
N ASP A 239 8.78 -18.46 1.79
CA ASP A 239 9.97 -19.28 2.08
C ASP A 239 10.89 -19.46 0.86
N TRP A 240 10.54 -18.88 -0.30
CA TRP A 240 11.20 -19.15 -1.56
C TRP A 240 11.80 -17.89 -2.18
N PHE A 241 13.02 -18.04 -2.70
CA PHE A 241 13.56 -17.09 -3.66
C PHE A 241 12.70 -17.10 -4.93
N GLY A 242 12.26 -15.93 -5.35
CA GLY A 242 11.40 -15.75 -6.50
C GLY A 242 11.94 -14.78 -7.54
N TRP A 243 11.34 -14.82 -8.72
CA TRP A 243 11.62 -13.91 -9.82
C TRP A 243 10.31 -13.30 -10.32
N CYS A 244 10.31 -12.00 -10.61
CA CYS A 244 9.20 -11.28 -11.20
C CYS A 244 9.64 -10.77 -12.58
N THR A 245 8.78 -10.92 -13.59
CA THR A 245 9.14 -10.64 -14.98
C THR A 245 9.18 -9.14 -15.33
N TRP A 246 8.67 -8.25 -14.47
CA TRP A 246 8.46 -6.83 -14.79
C TRP A 246 9.73 -6.10 -15.22
N ASP A 247 10.77 -6.04 -14.38
CA ASP A 247 12.01 -5.30 -14.70
C ASP A 247 12.82 -5.93 -15.85
N ALA A 248 12.50 -7.17 -16.24
CA ALA A 248 13.15 -7.87 -17.34
C ALA A 248 12.48 -7.60 -18.69
N PHE A 249 11.15 -7.47 -18.74
CA PHE A 249 10.41 -7.41 -20.00
C PHE A 249 9.38 -6.28 -20.09
N TYR A 250 8.98 -5.70 -18.96
CA TYR A 250 7.76 -4.90 -18.86
C TYR A 250 6.60 -5.64 -19.55
N THR A 251 5.83 -4.95 -20.39
CA THR A 251 4.70 -5.53 -21.13
C THR A 251 5.08 -6.56 -22.21
N GLU A 252 6.37 -6.68 -22.55
CA GLU A 252 6.87 -7.59 -23.58
C GLU A 252 7.14 -9.02 -23.06
N VAL A 253 6.69 -9.32 -21.84
CA VAL A 253 6.79 -10.66 -21.26
C VAL A 253 6.19 -11.71 -22.21
N ASN A 254 6.92 -12.81 -22.38
CA ASN A 254 6.56 -13.91 -23.27
C ASN A 254 7.13 -15.26 -22.77
N PRO A 255 6.57 -16.40 -23.22
CA PRO A 255 6.97 -17.74 -22.79
C PRO A 255 8.47 -18.05 -22.93
N LYS A 256 9.07 -17.64 -24.06
CA LYS A 256 10.49 -17.90 -24.32
C LYS A 256 11.39 -17.14 -23.36
N GLY A 257 11.14 -15.84 -23.18
CA GLY A 257 11.89 -15.00 -22.24
C GLY A 257 11.82 -15.53 -20.81
N ILE A 258 10.65 -16.03 -20.38
CA ILE A 258 10.49 -16.66 -19.06
C ILE A 258 11.35 -17.93 -18.95
N LYS A 259 11.30 -18.85 -19.94
CA LYS A 259 12.11 -20.08 -19.93
C LYS A 259 13.60 -19.77 -19.91
N ASP A 260 14.05 -18.81 -20.71
CA ASP A 260 15.44 -18.38 -20.77
C ASP A 260 15.89 -17.77 -19.44
N GLY A 261 15.07 -16.91 -18.81
CA GLY A 261 15.37 -16.31 -17.51
C GLY A 261 15.46 -17.36 -16.38
N LEU A 262 14.50 -18.28 -16.31
CA LEU A 262 14.51 -19.39 -15.35
C LEU A 262 15.73 -20.30 -15.54
N LYS A 263 16.09 -20.59 -16.80
CA LYS A 263 17.28 -21.36 -17.14
C LYS A 263 18.56 -20.65 -16.68
N CYS A 264 18.69 -19.35 -16.95
CA CYS A 264 19.82 -18.55 -16.50
C CYS A 264 19.97 -18.57 -14.97
N LEU A 265 18.88 -18.41 -14.22
CA LEU A 265 18.90 -18.48 -12.74
C LEU A 265 19.29 -19.87 -12.22
N LEU A 266 18.81 -20.94 -12.88
CA LEU A 266 19.18 -22.31 -12.55
C LEU A 266 20.67 -22.57 -12.82
N GLU A 267 21.17 -22.20 -14.00
CA GLU A 267 22.59 -22.36 -14.39
C GLU A 267 23.52 -21.48 -13.54
N GLY A 268 23.04 -20.33 -13.08
CA GLY A 268 23.74 -19.44 -12.14
C GLY A 268 23.79 -19.93 -10.69
N GLY A 269 23.13 -21.05 -10.36
CA GLY A 269 23.13 -21.65 -9.02
C GLY A 269 22.14 -21.03 -8.03
N THR A 270 21.25 -20.15 -8.50
CA THR A 270 20.19 -19.51 -7.70
C THR A 270 18.82 -19.76 -8.33
N PRO A 271 18.36 -21.02 -8.40
CA PRO A 271 17.11 -21.34 -9.07
C PRO A 271 15.92 -20.67 -8.38
N ALA A 272 15.14 -19.91 -9.13
CA ALA A 272 13.86 -19.40 -8.66
C ALA A 272 12.91 -20.57 -8.37
N ARG A 273 12.24 -20.52 -7.23
CA ARG A 273 11.18 -21.46 -6.83
C ARG A 273 9.81 -20.79 -6.79
N PHE A 274 9.78 -19.48 -6.98
CA PHE A 274 8.58 -18.69 -7.12
C PHE A 274 8.72 -17.81 -8.38
N LEU A 275 7.67 -17.71 -9.18
CA LEU A 275 7.61 -16.83 -10.35
C LEU A 275 6.38 -15.93 -10.24
N ILE A 276 6.53 -14.64 -10.56
CA ILE A 276 5.42 -13.75 -10.90
C ILE A 276 5.50 -13.44 -12.39
N ILE A 277 4.49 -13.85 -13.15
CA ILE A 277 4.26 -13.35 -14.51
C ILE A 277 3.54 -12.01 -14.36
N ASP A 278 4.32 -10.94 -14.40
CA ASP A 278 3.84 -9.57 -14.25
C ASP A 278 3.15 -9.07 -15.52
N ASP A 279 2.76 -7.79 -15.55
CA ASP A 279 1.93 -7.19 -16.58
C ASP A 279 2.41 -7.47 -18.03
N GLY A 280 1.44 -7.76 -18.91
CA GLY A 280 1.65 -8.08 -20.32
C GLY A 280 1.17 -9.47 -20.77
N TRP A 281 0.69 -10.33 -19.88
CA TRP A 281 0.16 -11.66 -20.22
C TRP A 281 -1.35 -11.64 -20.55
N GLN A 282 -2.06 -10.61 -20.11
CA GLN A 282 -3.52 -10.49 -20.26
C GLN A 282 -3.95 -10.09 -21.66
N ASP A 283 -5.15 -10.50 -22.03
CA ASP A 283 -5.83 -10.06 -23.25
C ASP A 283 -6.42 -8.65 -23.06
N THR A 284 -5.83 -7.68 -23.76
CA THR A 284 -6.16 -6.26 -23.61
C THR A 284 -6.23 -5.55 -24.94
N THR A 285 -6.94 -4.42 -24.97
CA THR A 285 -6.93 -3.48 -26.09
C THR A 285 -6.56 -2.09 -25.62
N ASN A 286 -5.92 -1.32 -26.51
CA ASN A 286 -5.59 0.07 -26.25
C ASN A 286 -5.99 0.95 -27.43
N GLU A 287 -7.18 1.55 -27.34
CA GLU A 287 -7.71 2.48 -28.35
C GLU A 287 -6.94 3.81 -28.43
N PHE A 288 -6.00 4.05 -27.52
CA PHE A 288 -5.19 5.27 -27.45
C PHE A 288 -3.77 5.08 -27.99
N GLN A 289 -3.45 3.89 -28.50
CA GLN A 289 -2.17 3.57 -29.11
C GLN A 289 -2.39 2.68 -30.34
N ASN A 290 -2.55 3.31 -31.51
CA ASN A 290 -2.75 2.56 -32.75
C ASN A 290 -1.43 2.02 -33.30
N GLU A 291 -1.54 0.91 -34.04
CA GLU A 291 -0.39 0.30 -34.70
C GLU A 291 0.20 1.25 -35.76
N GLY A 292 1.52 1.40 -35.76
CA GLY A 292 2.23 2.31 -36.66
C GLY A 292 2.28 3.78 -36.22
N GLU A 293 1.54 4.16 -35.18
CA GLU A 293 1.64 5.50 -34.59
C GLU A 293 2.77 5.57 -33.55
N PRO A 294 3.41 6.75 -33.37
CA PRO A 294 4.38 6.95 -32.30
C PRO A 294 3.79 6.62 -30.92
N PHE A 295 4.62 6.09 -30.03
CA PHE A 295 4.22 5.85 -28.65
C PHE A 295 3.88 7.17 -27.95
N VAL A 296 2.70 7.22 -27.33
CA VAL A 296 2.26 8.36 -26.52
C VAL A 296 2.42 7.98 -25.05
N GLU A 297 3.34 8.66 -24.36
CA GLU A 297 3.57 8.40 -22.93
C GLU A 297 2.27 8.56 -22.12
N GLY A 298 1.95 7.53 -21.33
CA GLY A 298 0.74 7.46 -20.53
C GLY A 298 -0.42 6.73 -21.20
N SER A 299 -0.40 6.52 -22.53
CA SER A 299 -1.47 5.79 -23.24
C SER A 299 -1.63 4.35 -22.74
N GLN A 300 -0.56 3.73 -22.23
CA GLN A 300 -0.60 2.38 -21.67
C GLN A 300 -1.58 2.26 -20.49
N PHE A 301 -1.77 3.33 -19.72
CA PHE A 301 -2.69 3.33 -18.58
C PHE A 301 -4.16 3.45 -19.00
N GLY A 302 -4.44 3.70 -20.29
CA GLY A 302 -5.77 3.66 -20.87
C GLY A 302 -6.17 2.28 -21.42
N ALA A 303 -5.25 1.32 -21.48
CA ALA A 303 -5.52 -0.02 -21.99
C ALA A 303 -6.52 -0.77 -21.09
N ARG A 304 -7.37 -1.62 -21.68
CA ARG A 304 -8.49 -2.26 -20.98
C ARG A 304 -8.50 -3.77 -21.19
N LEU A 305 -8.91 -4.50 -20.16
CA LEU A 305 -9.09 -5.94 -20.22
C LEU A 305 -10.26 -6.30 -21.14
N VAL A 306 -10.04 -7.16 -22.13
CA VAL A 306 -11.12 -7.64 -23.01
C VAL A 306 -11.60 -9.04 -22.67
N SER A 307 -10.73 -9.86 -22.07
CA SER A 307 -11.01 -11.21 -21.60
C SER A 307 -10.27 -11.51 -20.30
N ILE A 308 -10.82 -12.39 -19.47
CA ILE A 308 -10.11 -12.93 -18.29
C ILE A 308 -9.06 -13.99 -18.68
N GLU A 309 -9.07 -14.42 -19.95
CA GLU A 309 -8.14 -15.38 -20.52
C GLU A 309 -6.82 -14.72 -20.94
N GLU A 310 -5.76 -15.52 -21.09
CA GLU A 310 -4.48 -15.02 -21.58
C GLU A 310 -4.55 -14.51 -23.02
N ASN A 311 -3.62 -13.61 -23.37
CA ASN A 311 -3.44 -13.16 -24.74
C ASN A 311 -2.74 -14.19 -25.64
N SER A 312 -2.61 -13.84 -26.92
CA SER A 312 -1.99 -14.69 -27.95
C SER A 312 -0.52 -15.02 -27.70
N LYS A 313 0.20 -14.32 -26.81
CA LYS A 313 1.58 -14.69 -26.46
C LYS A 313 1.65 -15.99 -25.67
N PHE A 314 0.57 -16.34 -24.96
CA PHE A 314 0.48 -17.51 -24.09
C PHE A 314 -0.55 -18.55 -24.57
N ARG A 315 -1.11 -18.38 -25.77
CA ARG A 315 -2.06 -19.32 -26.35
C ARG A 315 -2.01 -19.30 -27.87
N LYS A 316 -2.00 -20.49 -28.49
CA LYS A 316 -2.12 -20.61 -29.94
C LYS A 316 -3.54 -20.31 -30.40
N THR A 317 -3.68 -19.32 -31.28
CA THR A 317 -4.88 -19.14 -32.11
C THR A 317 -4.71 -19.94 -33.40
N GLY A 318 -5.79 -20.61 -33.85
CA GLY A 318 -5.74 -21.53 -34.99
C GLY A 318 -5.13 -20.91 -36.26
N ASP A 319 -4.34 -21.71 -36.99
CA ASP A 319 -3.61 -21.46 -38.24
C ASP A 319 -2.19 -20.86 -38.18
N GLU A 320 -1.63 -20.54 -37.01
CA GLU A 320 -0.21 -20.17 -36.93
C GLU A 320 0.72 -21.39 -36.78
N ALA A 321 0.97 -22.09 -37.88
CA ALA A 321 1.90 -23.22 -37.93
C ALA A 321 3.36 -22.87 -37.52
N SER A 322 3.68 -21.58 -37.38
CA SER A 322 5.00 -21.06 -36.99
C SER A 322 5.03 -20.33 -35.64
N SER A 323 3.96 -20.35 -34.85
CA SER A 323 3.94 -19.65 -33.56
C SER A 323 4.80 -20.36 -32.51
N GLU A 324 5.76 -19.65 -31.91
CA GLU A 324 6.52 -20.11 -30.72
C GLU A 324 5.65 -20.11 -29.44
N ALA A 325 4.39 -19.67 -29.52
CA ALA A 325 3.46 -19.69 -28.40
C ALA A 325 3.17 -21.13 -27.92
N PRO A 326 2.96 -21.33 -26.60
CA PRO A 326 2.43 -22.59 -26.07
C PRO A 326 0.98 -22.80 -26.53
N SER A 327 0.48 -24.03 -26.42
CA SER A 327 -0.92 -24.34 -26.77
C SER A 327 -1.89 -23.47 -25.97
N ASP A 328 -1.71 -23.41 -24.66
CA ASP A 328 -2.41 -22.59 -23.69
C ASP A 328 -1.50 -22.26 -22.48
N LEU A 329 -1.99 -21.39 -21.59
CA LEU A 329 -1.27 -20.97 -20.39
C LEU A 329 -1.01 -22.16 -19.44
N LYS A 330 -1.94 -23.11 -19.37
CA LYS A 330 -1.80 -24.30 -18.53
C LYS A 330 -0.59 -25.14 -18.90
N GLU A 331 -0.49 -25.56 -20.18
CA GLU A 331 0.63 -26.37 -20.66
C GLU A 331 1.96 -25.65 -20.39
N PHE A 332 2.00 -24.33 -20.60
CA PHE A 332 3.17 -23.52 -20.30
C PHE A 332 3.54 -23.54 -18.81
N ILE A 333 2.58 -23.29 -17.91
CA ILE A 333 2.82 -23.29 -16.46
C ILE A 333 3.24 -24.67 -15.98
N SER A 334 2.58 -25.74 -16.43
CA SER A 334 2.96 -27.12 -16.10
C SER A 334 4.38 -27.44 -16.54
N ASP A 335 4.76 -27.03 -17.76
CA ASP A 335 6.11 -27.23 -18.29
C ASP A 335 7.16 -26.52 -17.43
N ILE A 336 7.01 -25.22 -17.16
CA ILE A 336 8.01 -24.48 -16.36
C ILE A 336 8.08 -24.97 -14.92
N LYS A 337 6.95 -25.40 -14.33
CA LYS A 337 6.93 -26.01 -13.01
C LYS A 337 7.73 -27.32 -12.99
N SER A 338 7.51 -28.19 -13.95
CA SER A 338 8.21 -29.48 -14.02
C SER A 338 9.70 -29.33 -14.38
N THR A 339 10.01 -28.49 -15.36
CA THR A 339 11.36 -28.32 -15.92
C THR A 339 12.29 -27.57 -14.98
N PHE A 340 11.82 -26.49 -14.35
CA PHE A 340 12.64 -25.65 -13.47
C PHE A 340 12.40 -25.92 -11.98
N GLY A 341 11.40 -26.74 -11.65
CA GLY A 341 11.04 -27.08 -10.27
C GLY A 341 10.45 -25.89 -9.49
N LEU A 342 9.64 -25.06 -10.16
CA LEU A 342 8.89 -23.99 -9.49
C LEU A 342 7.88 -24.59 -8.49
N LYS A 343 7.71 -23.89 -7.37
CA LYS A 343 6.72 -24.20 -6.32
C LYS A 343 5.46 -23.37 -6.45
N TYR A 344 5.63 -22.10 -6.86
CA TYR A 344 4.54 -21.15 -7.01
C TYR A 344 4.71 -20.36 -8.31
N VAL A 345 3.63 -20.18 -9.04
CA VAL A 345 3.50 -19.27 -10.18
C VAL A 345 2.32 -18.34 -9.91
N TYR A 346 2.60 -17.06 -9.70
CA TYR A 346 1.59 -16.02 -9.58
C TYR A 346 1.49 -15.25 -10.89
N VAL A 347 0.35 -14.59 -11.10
CA VAL A 347 0.17 -13.66 -12.21
C VAL A 347 -0.29 -12.29 -11.70
N TRP A 348 0.05 -11.24 -12.43
CA TRP A 348 -0.37 -9.88 -12.10
C TRP A 348 -1.74 -9.52 -12.70
N HIS A 349 -2.54 -8.73 -12.00
CA HIS A 349 -3.65 -7.97 -12.58
C HIS A 349 -3.92 -6.69 -11.77
N ALA A 350 -4.55 -5.69 -12.39
CA ALA A 350 -5.04 -4.53 -11.63
C ALA A 350 -6.33 -4.88 -10.88
N LEU A 351 -6.65 -4.14 -9.81
CA LEU A 351 -7.88 -4.34 -9.04
C LEU A 351 -9.14 -4.28 -9.93
N MET A 352 -9.13 -3.41 -10.95
CA MET A 352 -10.22 -3.24 -11.92
C MET A 352 -10.04 -4.10 -13.19
N GLY A 353 -9.24 -5.16 -13.12
CA GLY A 353 -8.90 -6.05 -14.24
C GLY A 353 -7.60 -5.66 -14.95
N TYR A 354 -7.53 -4.44 -15.47
CA TYR A 354 -6.31 -3.85 -16.04
C TYR A 354 -6.23 -2.35 -15.72
N TRP A 355 -5.16 -1.66 -16.14
CA TRP A 355 -4.93 -0.24 -15.84
C TRP A 355 -6.14 0.66 -16.13
N GLY A 356 -6.68 0.60 -17.34
CA GLY A 356 -7.88 1.33 -17.77
C GLY A 356 -9.20 0.62 -17.44
N GLY A 357 -9.17 -0.42 -16.60
CA GLY A 357 -10.34 -1.22 -16.22
C GLY A 357 -10.73 -2.28 -17.25
N LEU A 358 -12.02 -2.63 -17.27
CA LEU A 358 -12.60 -3.56 -18.23
C LEU A 358 -13.10 -2.84 -19.49
N HIS A 359 -12.97 -3.49 -20.64
CA HIS A 359 -13.48 -2.93 -21.89
C HIS A 359 -15.03 -2.97 -21.91
N PRO A 360 -15.74 -1.83 -22.07
CA PRO A 360 -17.19 -1.79 -21.87
C PRO A 360 -18.01 -2.72 -22.76
N ASN A 361 -17.54 -2.96 -23.98
CA ASN A 361 -18.28 -3.65 -25.04
C ASN A 361 -17.64 -4.97 -25.47
N ALA A 362 -16.66 -5.49 -24.73
CA ALA A 362 -16.01 -6.75 -25.11
C ALA A 362 -16.83 -7.93 -24.57
N THR A 363 -17.08 -8.94 -25.41
CA THR A 363 -17.86 -10.13 -25.02
C THR A 363 -17.30 -10.84 -23.79
N GLY A 364 -15.98 -10.82 -23.58
CA GLY A 364 -15.35 -11.43 -22.40
C GLY A 364 -15.59 -10.69 -21.08
N THR A 365 -16.06 -9.44 -21.11
CA THR A 365 -16.21 -8.59 -19.92
C THR A 365 -17.57 -7.90 -19.78
N GLU A 366 -18.42 -7.88 -20.82
CA GLU A 366 -19.73 -7.21 -20.82
C GLU A 366 -20.66 -7.68 -19.70
N LYS A 367 -20.58 -8.95 -19.30
CA LYS A 367 -21.40 -9.53 -18.22
C LYS A 367 -21.16 -8.89 -16.85
N TYR A 368 -20.02 -8.23 -16.65
CA TYR A 368 -19.69 -7.51 -15.41
C TYR A 368 -20.20 -6.06 -15.41
N ASN A 369 -20.98 -5.69 -16.44
CA ASN A 369 -21.57 -4.37 -16.62
C ASN A 369 -20.57 -3.20 -16.49
N PRO A 370 -19.41 -3.26 -17.18
CA PRO A 370 -18.41 -2.21 -17.11
C PRO A 370 -18.94 -0.84 -17.55
N LYS A 371 -18.69 0.20 -16.73
CA LYS A 371 -19.05 1.59 -17.04
C LYS A 371 -17.83 2.48 -17.01
N LEU A 372 -17.66 3.28 -18.07
CA LEU A 372 -16.59 4.27 -18.12
C LEU A 372 -16.83 5.36 -17.07
N LYS A 373 -15.89 5.52 -16.15
CA LYS A 373 -15.82 6.63 -15.20
C LYS A 373 -14.51 7.36 -15.35
N PHE A 374 -14.54 8.67 -15.13
CA PHE A 374 -13.34 9.50 -15.08
C PHE A 374 -12.99 9.73 -13.61
N PRO A 375 -11.85 9.21 -13.14
CA PRO A 375 -11.36 9.44 -11.79
C PRO A 375 -11.38 10.91 -11.37
N VAL A 376 -11.71 11.17 -10.11
CA VAL A 376 -11.65 12.50 -9.48
C VAL A 376 -10.77 12.40 -8.25
N GLN A 377 -9.61 13.05 -8.29
CA GLN A 377 -8.69 13.09 -7.16
C GLN A 377 -9.14 14.10 -6.09
N SER A 378 -9.02 13.72 -4.80
CA SER A 378 -9.31 14.63 -3.70
C SER A 378 -8.23 15.73 -3.61
N PRO A 379 -8.52 16.88 -2.96
CA PRO A 379 -7.49 17.90 -2.71
C PRO A 379 -6.25 17.35 -1.98
N GLY A 380 -6.41 16.33 -1.13
CA GLY A 380 -5.29 15.67 -0.46
C GLY A 380 -4.35 14.97 -1.44
N ASN A 381 -4.88 14.27 -2.44
CA ASN A 381 -4.08 13.60 -3.47
C ASN A 381 -3.29 14.59 -4.34
N LEU A 382 -3.88 15.75 -4.59
CA LEU A 382 -3.28 16.81 -5.41
C LEU A 382 -2.30 17.71 -4.65
N ALA A 383 -2.13 17.51 -3.33
CA ALA A 383 -1.31 18.37 -2.50
C ALA A 383 0.21 18.18 -2.70
N HIS A 384 0.62 17.04 -3.27
CA HIS A 384 2.03 16.66 -3.41
C HIS A 384 2.40 16.38 -4.87
N LYS A 385 2.86 15.16 -5.19
CA LYS A 385 3.30 14.77 -6.52
C LYS A 385 2.18 14.03 -7.25
N ARG A 386 1.84 14.52 -8.44
CA ARG A 386 0.98 13.80 -9.39
C ARG A 386 1.69 12.58 -9.97
N ASP A 387 0.92 11.55 -10.28
CA ASP A 387 1.43 10.33 -10.89
C ASP A 387 0.86 10.18 -12.31
N ILE A 388 1.73 9.88 -13.27
CA ILE A 388 1.34 9.81 -14.68
C ILE A 388 0.29 8.73 -14.95
N SER A 389 0.30 7.63 -14.17
CA SER A 389 -0.73 6.59 -14.27
C SER A 389 -2.10 7.14 -13.93
N MET A 390 -2.19 7.92 -12.86
CA MET A 390 -3.43 8.54 -12.41
C MET A 390 -3.89 9.65 -13.36
N ASP A 391 -2.98 10.51 -13.81
CA ASP A 391 -3.28 11.57 -14.78
C ASP A 391 -3.79 10.98 -16.11
N SER A 392 -3.23 9.85 -16.52
CA SER A 392 -3.65 9.14 -17.73
C SER A 392 -5.02 8.48 -17.54
N MET A 393 -5.30 7.86 -16.39
CA MET A 393 -6.62 7.31 -16.09
C MET A 393 -7.70 8.40 -15.95
N GLU A 394 -7.37 9.59 -15.42
CA GLU A 394 -8.25 10.78 -15.45
C GLU A 394 -8.60 11.21 -16.88
N LYS A 395 -7.62 11.15 -17.79
CA LYS A 395 -7.79 11.54 -19.18
C LYS A 395 -8.55 10.51 -20.01
N TYR A 396 -8.19 9.25 -19.88
CA TYR A 396 -8.68 8.15 -20.73
C TYR A 396 -9.91 7.44 -20.16
N GLY A 397 -10.17 7.61 -18.87
CA GLY A 397 -11.27 6.98 -18.15
C GLY A 397 -11.03 5.49 -17.87
N VAL A 398 -11.61 5.02 -16.76
CA VAL A 398 -11.53 3.65 -16.28
C VAL A 398 -12.86 2.94 -16.51
N GLY A 399 -12.83 1.79 -17.17
CA GLY A 399 -13.97 0.88 -17.30
C GLY A 399 -14.24 0.17 -15.98
N THR A 400 -15.00 0.82 -15.11
CA THR A 400 -15.25 0.35 -13.74
C THR A 400 -16.19 -0.85 -13.73
N ILE A 401 -15.86 -1.87 -12.93
CA ILE A 401 -16.74 -3.01 -12.67
C ILE A 401 -17.93 -2.53 -11.86
N ASP A 402 -19.15 -2.94 -12.24
CA ASP A 402 -20.33 -2.68 -11.42
C ASP A 402 -20.13 -3.31 -10.03
N PRO A 403 -20.24 -2.56 -8.92
CA PRO A 403 -20.06 -3.13 -7.58
C PRO A 403 -20.95 -4.35 -7.33
N ALA A 404 -22.13 -4.47 -7.93
CA ALA A 404 -22.98 -5.66 -7.79
C ALA A 404 -22.39 -6.92 -8.46
N LYS A 405 -21.41 -6.74 -9.38
CA LYS A 405 -20.77 -7.76 -10.19
C LYS A 405 -19.33 -8.08 -9.77
N VAL A 406 -18.75 -7.34 -8.83
CA VAL A 406 -17.35 -7.52 -8.42
C VAL A 406 -17.05 -8.92 -7.87
N SER A 407 -18.00 -9.53 -7.14
CA SER A 407 -17.84 -10.89 -6.65
C SER A 407 -17.85 -11.92 -7.78
N GLU A 408 -18.69 -11.73 -8.80
CA GLU A 408 -18.74 -12.58 -10.00
C GLU A 408 -17.44 -12.45 -10.80
N PHE A 409 -16.94 -11.21 -10.97
CA PHE A 409 -15.67 -10.95 -11.65
C PHE A 409 -14.48 -11.69 -11.01
N TYR A 410 -14.25 -11.51 -9.70
CA TYR A 410 -13.12 -12.18 -9.06
C TYR A 410 -13.30 -13.69 -8.98
N ASP A 411 -14.52 -14.18 -8.84
CA ASP A 411 -14.80 -15.62 -8.83
C ASP A 411 -14.48 -16.25 -10.19
N ASP A 412 -14.92 -15.64 -11.28
CA ASP A 412 -14.64 -16.10 -12.63
C ASP A 412 -13.14 -16.01 -12.98
N LEU A 413 -12.50 -14.87 -12.68
CA LEU A 413 -11.07 -14.67 -12.93
C LEU A 413 -10.22 -15.70 -12.18
N HIS A 414 -10.37 -15.82 -10.86
CA HIS A 414 -9.53 -16.72 -10.08
C HIS A 414 -9.83 -18.20 -10.34
N ARG A 415 -11.10 -18.56 -10.61
CA ARG A 415 -11.45 -19.92 -11.07
C ARG A 415 -10.72 -20.28 -12.36
N TYR A 416 -10.71 -19.34 -13.31
CA TYR A 416 -9.97 -19.52 -14.56
C TYR A 416 -8.48 -19.68 -14.30
N LEU A 417 -7.86 -18.76 -13.54
CA LEU A 417 -6.43 -18.83 -13.24
C LEU A 417 -6.02 -20.15 -12.60
N VAL A 418 -6.77 -20.65 -11.62
CA VAL A 418 -6.51 -21.95 -10.99
C VAL A 418 -6.65 -23.10 -11.99
N SER A 419 -7.59 -23.01 -12.94
CA SER A 419 -7.71 -24.02 -14.02
C SER A 419 -6.48 -24.06 -14.94
N GLN A 420 -5.74 -22.95 -15.02
CA GLN A 420 -4.46 -22.81 -15.73
C GLN A 420 -3.24 -23.14 -14.86
N GLU A 421 -3.45 -23.71 -13.67
CA GLU A 421 -2.39 -24.03 -12.69
C GLU A 421 -1.66 -22.82 -12.10
N VAL A 422 -2.24 -21.62 -12.14
CA VAL A 422 -1.74 -20.46 -11.39
C VAL A 422 -2.00 -20.65 -9.90
N ASP A 423 -1.01 -20.35 -9.06
CA ASP A 423 -1.04 -20.59 -7.61
C ASP A 423 -1.42 -19.34 -6.79
N GLY A 424 -1.49 -18.16 -7.42
CA GLY A 424 -1.81 -16.89 -6.76
C GLY A 424 -1.75 -15.68 -7.67
N VAL A 425 -1.95 -14.50 -7.07
CA VAL A 425 -2.01 -13.23 -7.80
C VAL A 425 -1.23 -12.09 -7.13
N LYS A 426 -0.70 -11.18 -7.95
CA LYS A 426 -0.29 -9.84 -7.53
C LYS A 426 -1.35 -8.85 -8.01
N VAL A 427 -1.92 -8.05 -7.10
CA VAL A 427 -3.06 -7.16 -7.39
C VAL A 427 -2.67 -5.69 -7.19
N ASP A 428 -2.55 -4.98 -8.29
CA ASP A 428 -2.11 -3.57 -8.33
C ASP A 428 -3.29 -2.58 -8.43
N VAL A 429 -2.95 -1.29 -8.45
CA VAL A 429 -3.87 -0.16 -8.67
C VAL A 429 -5.00 -0.08 -7.64
N GLN A 430 -4.77 -0.56 -6.41
CA GLN A 430 -5.86 -0.73 -5.45
C GLN A 430 -6.48 0.58 -4.94
N ASN A 431 -5.68 1.64 -4.77
CA ASN A 431 -6.22 2.93 -4.32
C ASN A 431 -7.10 3.63 -5.38
N ILE A 432 -7.29 3.09 -6.59
CA ILE A 432 -8.15 3.71 -7.62
C ILE A 432 -9.57 3.97 -7.10
N LEU A 433 -10.06 3.10 -6.21
CA LEU A 433 -11.42 3.14 -5.69
C LEU A 433 -11.76 4.49 -5.05
N GLU A 434 -10.81 5.16 -4.41
CA GLU A 434 -11.07 6.45 -3.77
C GLU A 434 -11.40 7.57 -4.76
N THR A 435 -11.03 7.40 -6.04
CA THR A 435 -11.23 8.40 -7.10
C THR A 435 -12.50 8.16 -7.92
N ILE A 436 -13.11 6.97 -7.81
CA ILE A 436 -14.29 6.56 -8.59
C ILE A 436 -15.53 6.30 -7.72
N ALA A 437 -15.44 6.65 -6.43
CA ALA A 437 -16.45 6.37 -5.41
C ALA A 437 -17.71 7.24 -5.47
N ILE A 438 -17.72 8.31 -6.28
CA ILE A 438 -18.88 9.20 -6.44
C ILE A 438 -20.10 8.40 -6.92
N GLY A 439 -21.19 8.52 -6.16
CA GLY A 439 -22.45 7.82 -6.39
C GLY A 439 -22.45 6.35 -5.96
N LEU A 440 -21.40 5.90 -5.26
CA LEU A 440 -21.23 4.50 -4.81
C LEU A 440 -21.17 4.39 -3.27
N GLY A 441 -21.55 5.44 -2.54
CA GLY A 441 -21.58 5.42 -1.07
C GLY A 441 -20.26 5.79 -0.42
N GLY A 442 -19.32 6.36 -1.18
CA GLY A 442 -18.04 6.82 -0.67
C GLY A 442 -16.91 5.79 -0.74
N ARG A 443 -15.69 6.30 -0.59
CA ARG A 443 -14.42 5.56 -0.75
C ARG A 443 -14.29 4.41 0.24
N VAL A 444 -14.79 4.58 1.46
CA VAL A 444 -14.67 3.58 2.52
C VAL A 444 -15.56 2.38 2.21
N SER A 445 -16.85 2.61 1.90
CA SER A 445 -17.79 1.58 1.47
C SER A 445 -17.28 0.82 0.25
N LEU A 446 -16.86 1.55 -0.79
CA LEU A 446 -16.42 0.94 -2.03
C LEU A 446 -15.16 0.08 -1.83
N THR A 447 -14.16 0.61 -1.12
CA THR A 447 -12.94 -0.15 -0.80
C THR A 447 -13.24 -1.38 0.03
N ARG A 448 -14.08 -1.26 1.06
CA ARG A 448 -14.50 -2.40 1.88
C ARG A 448 -15.16 -3.50 1.03
N HIS A 449 -16.06 -3.12 0.13
CA HIS A 449 -16.76 -4.07 -0.73
C HIS A 449 -15.80 -4.81 -1.67
N PHE A 450 -14.91 -4.09 -2.36
CA PHE A 450 -13.95 -4.68 -3.29
C PHE A 450 -12.94 -5.57 -2.55
N GLN A 451 -12.40 -5.14 -1.40
CA GLN A 451 -11.48 -5.96 -0.61
C GLN A 451 -12.14 -7.24 -0.12
N GLN A 452 -13.40 -7.18 0.36
CA GLN A 452 -14.14 -8.37 0.78
C GLN A 452 -14.38 -9.34 -0.39
N ALA A 453 -14.74 -8.84 -1.56
CA ALA A 453 -14.94 -9.68 -2.75
C ALA A 453 -13.63 -10.34 -3.21
N LEU A 454 -12.54 -9.57 -3.25
CA LEU A 454 -11.21 -10.03 -3.61
C LEU A 454 -10.73 -11.12 -2.64
N GLU A 455 -10.67 -10.83 -1.34
CA GLU A 455 -10.19 -11.77 -0.32
C GLU A 455 -11.09 -13.03 -0.19
N LYS A 456 -12.39 -12.90 -0.44
CA LYS A 456 -13.30 -14.05 -0.52
C LYS A 456 -12.95 -14.94 -1.69
N SER A 457 -12.71 -14.36 -2.88
CA SER A 457 -12.33 -15.13 -4.05
C SER A 457 -10.97 -15.81 -3.86
N ILE A 458 -9.98 -15.11 -3.28
CA ILE A 458 -8.67 -15.70 -2.95
C ILE A 458 -8.84 -16.96 -2.09
N GLY A 459 -9.57 -16.86 -0.97
CA GLY A 459 -9.79 -18.00 -0.08
C GLY A 459 -10.74 -19.09 -0.62
N THR A 460 -11.40 -18.85 -1.75
CA THR A 460 -12.28 -19.84 -2.40
C THR A 460 -11.52 -20.68 -3.41
N HIS A 461 -10.61 -20.06 -4.18
CA HIS A 461 -9.98 -20.70 -5.34
C HIS A 461 -8.53 -21.13 -5.10
N PHE A 462 -7.74 -20.33 -4.41
CA PHE A 462 -6.33 -20.66 -4.16
C PHE A 462 -6.17 -21.54 -2.91
N GLN A 463 -5.16 -22.41 -2.92
CA GLN A 463 -4.89 -23.33 -1.81
C GLN A 463 -4.34 -22.65 -0.55
N ASP A 464 -3.79 -21.45 -0.71
CA ASP A 464 -3.14 -20.67 0.33
C ASP A 464 -3.61 -19.20 0.25
N ASN A 465 -3.14 -18.34 1.16
CA ASN A 465 -3.38 -16.89 1.14
C ASN A 465 -2.55 -16.21 0.03
N SER A 466 -2.75 -16.68 -1.20
CA SER A 466 -1.88 -16.44 -2.34
C SER A 466 -2.16 -15.11 -3.04
N ILE A 467 -1.97 -14.02 -2.31
CA ILE A 467 -2.13 -12.65 -2.83
C ILE A 467 -1.03 -11.73 -2.35
N ILE A 468 -0.50 -10.93 -3.27
CA ILE A 468 0.35 -9.77 -3.00
C ILE A 468 -0.41 -8.50 -3.39
N CYS A 469 -0.75 -7.64 -2.42
CA CYS A 469 -1.43 -6.37 -2.69
C CYS A 469 -0.43 -5.26 -3.03
N CYS A 470 -0.79 -4.34 -3.93
CA CYS A 470 0.13 -3.29 -4.39
C CYS A 470 -0.65 -2.01 -4.77
N MET A 471 0.06 -0.86 -4.77
CA MET A 471 -0.54 0.48 -4.96
C MET A 471 -1.70 0.77 -4.01
N GLY A 472 -1.66 0.17 -2.82
CA GLY A 472 -2.75 0.11 -1.85
C GLY A 472 -2.44 0.79 -0.53
N GLN A 473 -1.54 1.80 -0.49
CA GLN A 473 -1.08 2.38 0.78
C GLN A 473 -2.07 3.39 1.39
N SER A 474 -3.31 3.47 0.92
CA SER A 474 -4.35 4.24 1.62
C SER A 474 -4.75 3.53 2.91
N THR A 475 -5.11 4.30 3.94
CA THR A 475 -5.78 3.72 5.11
C THR A 475 -7.13 3.11 4.77
N ASP A 476 -7.76 3.50 3.65
CA ASP A 476 -8.94 2.81 3.13
C ASP A 476 -8.66 1.31 2.92
N SER A 477 -7.50 0.98 2.35
CA SER A 477 -7.11 -0.38 2.01
C SER A 477 -6.62 -1.14 3.24
N ILE A 478 -5.70 -0.56 4.02
CA ILE A 478 -5.08 -1.29 5.15
C ILE A 478 -6.10 -1.63 6.25
N TYR A 479 -7.05 -0.72 6.52
CA TYR A 479 -8.11 -0.96 7.51
C TYR A 479 -9.26 -1.82 6.97
N ASN A 480 -9.22 -2.24 5.71
CA ASN A 480 -10.11 -3.27 5.14
C ASN A 480 -9.37 -4.56 4.73
N SER A 481 -8.08 -4.70 5.06
CA SER A 481 -7.29 -5.90 4.77
C SER A 481 -7.47 -6.96 5.87
N LYS A 482 -8.49 -7.80 5.73
CA LYS A 482 -8.84 -8.81 6.74
C LYS A 482 -7.98 -10.07 6.62
N ARG A 483 -7.72 -10.53 5.41
CA ARG A 483 -7.04 -11.79 5.11
C ARG A 483 -5.72 -11.60 4.39
N SER A 484 -5.64 -10.69 3.41
CA SER A 484 -4.44 -10.47 2.60
C SER A 484 -3.24 -10.20 3.52
N ALA A 485 -2.19 -11.01 3.40
CA ALA A 485 -1.07 -10.99 4.34
C ALA A 485 0.12 -10.17 3.84
N ILE A 486 0.15 -9.73 2.59
CA ILE A 486 1.33 -9.11 1.97
C ILE A 486 0.90 -7.87 1.20
N THR A 487 1.65 -6.77 1.38
CA THR A 487 1.49 -5.61 0.51
C THR A 487 2.81 -4.90 0.23
N ARG A 488 2.95 -4.33 -0.97
CA ARG A 488 4.05 -3.42 -1.30
C ARG A 488 3.97 -2.14 -0.46
N VAL A 489 5.07 -1.79 0.21
CA VAL A 489 5.13 -0.61 1.10
C VAL A 489 6.08 0.50 0.62
N SER A 490 6.40 0.54 -0.67
CA SER A 490 7.18 1.60 -1.33
C SER A 490 6.60 1.97 -2.70
N ASP A 491 7.06 3.10 -3.26
CA ASP A 491 7.00 3.34 -4.71
C ASP A 491 7.85 2.27 -5.44
N ASP A 492 7.76 2.22 -6.76
CA ASP A 492 8.56 1.29 -7.54
C ASP A 492 10.05 1.59 -7.38
N TYR A 493 10.84 0.52 -7.31
CA TYR A 493 12.27 0.60 -7.46
C TYR A 493 12.58 0.91 -8.93
N TYR A 494 13.38 1.95 -9.18
CA TYR A 494 13.78 2.36 -10.53
C TYR A 494 15.29 2.13 -10.74
N PRO A 495 15.71 0.96 -11.25
CA PRO A 495 17.12 0.58 -11.32
C PRO A 495 18.00 1.55 -12.12
N GLY A 496 17.45 2.12 -13.18
CA GLY A 496 18.15 3.09 -14.04
C GLY A 496 18.38 4.45 -13.39
N ASN A 497 17.85 4.70 -12.18
CA ASN A 497 17.99 5.96 -11.47
C ASN A 497 18.56 5.76 -10.05
N PRO A 498 19.90 5.81 -9.88
CA PRO A 498 20.53 5.59 -8.57
C PRO A 498 20.05 6.51 -7.44
N THR A 499 19.48 7.68 -7.76
CA THR A 499 18.98 8.62 -6.75
C THR A 499 17.72 8.14 -6.04
N THR A 500 16.97 7.20 -6.63
CA THR A 500 15.75 6.65 -6.02
C THR A 500 16.06 5.60 -4.97
N GLN A 501 17.23 4.95 -5.00
CA GLN A 501 17.57 3.83 -4.12
C GLN A 501 17.49 4.19 -2.63
N THR A 502 18.10 5.30 -2.23
CA THR A 502 18.11 5.72 -0.81
C THR A 502 16.69 6.10 -0.35
N VAL A 503 15.92 6.75 -1.23
CA VAL A 503 14.53 7.13 -0.94
C VAL A 503 13.67 5.89 -0.81
N HIS A 504 13.85 4.88 -1.68
CA HIS A 504 13.15 3.60 -1.64
C HIS A 504 13.39 2.87 -0.33
N VAL A 505 14.66 2.66 0.03
CA VAL A 505 15.05 1.96 1.27
C VAL A 505 14.55 2.71 2.51
N ALA A 506 14.60 4.04 2.51
CA ALA A 506 14.00 4.82 3.60
C ALA A 506 12.48 4.66 3.63
N ALA A 507 11.79 4.84 2.50
CA ALA A 507 10.34 4.72 2.41
C ALA A 507 9.86 3.37 2.96
N VAL A 508 10.40 2.28 2.44
CA VAL A 508 10.00 0.92 2.80
C VAL A 508 10.28 0.60 4.28
N ALA A 509 11.43 1.02 4.82
CA ALA A 509 11.80 0.76 6.20
C ALA A 509 10.89 1.51 7.19
N TYR A 510 10.59 2.78 6.91
CA TYR A 510 9.71 3.58 7.77
C TYR A 510 8.24 3.20 7.60
N ASN A 511 7.76 2.95 6.38
CA ASN A 511 6.40 2.48 6.14
C ASN A 511 6.14 1.12 6.81
N SER A 512 7.16 0.27 6.90
CA SER A 512 7.09 -1.02 7.62
C SER A 512 6.76 -0.87 9.11
N ILE A 513 7.00 0.29 9.74
CA ILE A 513 6.58 0.53 11.13
C ILE A 513 5.06 0.43 11.25
N PHE A 514 4.33 1.00 10.29
CA PHE A 514 2.86 0.99 10.30
C PHE A 514 2.28 -0.25 9.63
N PHE A 515 2.64 -0.49 8.37
CA PHE A 515 2.09 -1.60 7.59
C PHE A 515 2.52 -2.97 8.13
N GLY A 516 3.71 -3.06 8.74
CA GLY A 516 4.25 -4.31 9.30
C GLY A 516 3.39 -4.94 10.39
N GLU A 517 2.53 -4.16 11.05
CA GLU A 517 1.59 -4.68 12.04
C GLU A 517 0.34 -5.34 11.44
N VAL A 518 0.07 -5.11 10.15
CA VAL A 518 -1.11 -5.63 9.44
C VAL A 518 -0.73 -6.64 8.35
N VAL A 519 0.43 -6.48 7.73
CA VAL A 519 0.90 -7.29 6.60
C VAL A 519 2.42 -7.48 6.65
N VAL A 520 2.93 -8.49 5.96
CA VAL A 520 4.33 -8.60 5.58
C VAL A 520 4.62 -7.50 4.55
N PRO A 521 5.55 -6.59 4.83
CA PRO A 521 5.92 -5.56 3.87
C PRO A 521 6.68 -6.19 2.71
N ASP A 522 6.15 -6.04 1.48
CA ASP A 522 6.88 -6.29 0.24
C ASP A 522 7.72 -5.05 -0.08
N TRP A 523 9.03 -5.28 -0.23
CA TRP A 523 10.06 -4.25 -0.42
C TRP A 523 10.32 -3.91 -1.89
N ASP A 524 9.47 -4.44 -2.78
CA ASP A 524 9.71 -4.50 -4.22
C ASP A 524 10.85 -5.45 -4.60
N MET A 525 11.01 -5.66 -5.91
CA MET A 525 12.00 -6.54 -6.49
C MET A 525 13.41 -6.06 -6.19
N PHE A 526 14.29 -7.02 -5.90
CA PHE A 526 15.72 -6.77 -5.94
C PHE A 526 16.17 -6.62 -7.39
N TYR A 527 16.98 -5.61 -7.65
CA TYR A 527 17.70 -5.47 -8.92
C TYR A 527 19.18 -5.71 -8.67
N VAL A 528 19.75 -6.73 -9.33
CA VAL A 528 21.12 -7.21 -9.13
C VAL A 528 21.95 -7.01 -10.38
#